data_AF-A0A8H7SCM1-F1
#
_entry.id   AF-A0A8H7SCM1-F1
#
_cell.length_a   1.000
_cell.length_b   1.000
_cell.length_c   1.000
_cell.angle_alpha   90.00
_cell.angle_beta   90.00
_cell.angle_gamma   90.00
#
_symmetry.space_group_name_H-M   'P 1'
#
loop_
_entity.id
_entity.type
_entity.pdbx_description
1 polymer ?
#
loop_
_entity_poly.entity_id
_entity_poly.type
_entity_poly.pdbx_seq_one_letter_code
_entity_poly.pdbx_strand_id
1 'polypeptide(L)' 'MMSDYKLRRDACRPRVLDKYEIIGFISSGTYGRVYKARSRNKDDPREFAIKKFKPDREGDNHHYVGISQSACREIA' A
#
# COMPACT_ATOMS: atom_id res chain seq x y z
N MET A 1 22.63 -5.19 -18.68
CA MET A 1 23.19 -5.41 -17.32
C MET A 1 22.20 -5.05 -16.20
N MET A 2 21.83 -3.79 -15.98
CA MET A 2 20.90 -3.45 -14.88
C MET A 2 19.44 -3.85 -15.15
N SER A 3 19.02 -3.90 -16.41
CA SER A 3 17.68 -4.31 -16.83
C SER A 3 17.42 -5.80 -16.58
N ASP A 4 18.39 -6.66 -16.91
CA ASP A 4 18.31 -8.12 -16.72
C ASP A 4 18.24 -8.49 -15.23
N TYR A 5 18.98 -7.76 -14.41
CA TYR A 5 18.93 -7.91 -12.95
C TYR A 5 17.55 -7.56 -12.39
N LYS A 6 16.96 -6.43 -12.82
CA LYS A 6 15.61 -6.02 -12.39
C LYS A 6 14.55 -7.04 -12.81
N LEU A 7 14.62 -7.54 -14.05
CA LEU A 7 13.70 -8.56 -14.56
C LEU A 7 13.74 -9.85 -13.73
N ARG A 8 14.95 -10.37 -13.45
CA ARG A 8 15.13 -11.58 -12.62
C ARG A 8 14.60 -11.38 -11.20
N ARG A 9 14.93 -10.24 -10.58
CA ARG A 9 14.47 -9.90 -9.23
C ARG A 9 12.94 -9.79 -9.16
N ASP A 10 12.33 -9.11 -10.13
CA ASP A 10 10.89 -8.88 -10.15
C ASP A 10 10.12 -10.17 -10.49
N ALA A 11 10.68 -11.06 -11.31
CA ALA A 11 10.12 -12.38 -11.59
C ALA A 11 10.05 -13.28 -10.33
N CYS A 12 11.04 -13.19 -9.44
CA CYS A 12 11.05 -13.95 -8.19
C CYS A 12 10.32 -13.27 -7.04
N ARG A 13 9.86 -12.02 -7.20
CA ARG A 13 9.23 -11.27 -6.11
C ARG A 13 7.80 -11.79 -5.87
N PRO A 14 7.50 -12.37 -4.70
CA PRO A 14 6.16 -12.86 -4.41
C PRO A 14 5.16 -11.69 -4.39
N ARG A 15 4.09 -11.79 -5.17
CA ARG A 15 3.04 -10.78 -5.20
C ARG A 15 2.01 -11.08 -4.12
N VAL A 16 1.42 -10.03 -3.56
CA VAL A 16 0.37 -10.17 -2.53
C VAL A 16 -0.80 -11.02 -3.05
N LEU A 17 -1.19 -10.83 -4.32
CA LEU A 17 -2.31 -11.53 -4.93
C LEU A 17 -2.05 -13.03 -5.18
N ASP A 18 -0.79 -13.45 -5.23
CA ASP A 18 -0.43 -14.86 -5.34
C ASP A 18 -0.63 -15.59 -4.00
N LYS A 19 -0.51 -14.86 -2.88
CA LYS A 19 -0.64 -15.43 -1.52
C LYS A 19 -2.03 -15.25 -0.93
N TYR A 20 -2.75 -14.20 -1.30
CA TYR A 20 -4.00 -13.81 -0.66
C TYR A 20 -5.11 -13.55 -1.67
N GLU A 21 -6.31 -13.98 -1.32
CA GLU A 21 -7.56 -13.64 -1.98
C GLU A 21 -8.18 -12.42 -1.26
N ILE A 22 -8.44 -11.34 -1.99
CA ILE A 22 -9.10 -10.16 -1.44
C ILE A 22 -10.61 -10.42 -1.40
N ILE A 23 -11.17 -10.47 -0.20
CA ILE A 23 -12.60 -10.78 0.02
C ILE A 23 -13.45 -9.52 -0.10
N GLY A 24 -13.00 -8.42 0.50
CA GLY A 24 -13.83 -7.22 0.58
C GLY A 24 -13.10 -6.00 1.12
N PHE A 25 -13.72 -4.84 0.91
CA PHE A 25 -13.25 -3.57 1.45
C PHE A 25 -13.66 -3.43 2.92
N ILE A 26 -12.77 -2.88 3.75
CA ILE A 26 -13.06 -2.56 5.15
C ILE A 26 -13.19 -1.05 5.32
N SER A 27 -12.12 -0.31 5.00
CA SER A 27 -12.08 1.14 5.23
C SER A 27 -11.04 1.85 4.38
N SER A 28 -11.21 3.16 4.23
CA SER A 28 -10.25 4.06 3.61
C SER A 28 -9.88 5.17 4.57
N GLY A 29 -8.63 5.63 4.51
CA GLY A 29 -8.17 6.79 5.26
C GLY A 29 -7.09 7.56 4.52
N THR A 30 -6.47 8.51 5.23
CA THR A 30 -5.36 9.34 4.71
C THR A 30 -4.22 8.47 4.19
N TYR A 31 -3.87 7.41 4.93
CA TYR A 31 -2.73 6.54 4.63
C TYR A 31 -3.00 5.42 3.61
N GLY A 32 -4.22 5.24 3.09
CA GLY A 32 -4.51 4.10 2.22
C GLY A 32 -5.90 3.51 2.32
N ARG A 33 -6.03 2.31 1.74
CA ARG A 33 -7.25 1.48 1.77
C ARG A 33 -6.93 0.15 2.45
N VAL A 34 -7.85 -0.32 3.27
CA VAL A 34 -7.74 -1.58 4.02
C VAL A 34 -8.78 -2.57 3.49
N TYR A 35 -8.34 -3.80 3.26
CA TYR A 35 -9.15 -4.87 2.70
C TYR A 35 -9.10 -6.10 3.60
N LYS A 36 -10.21 -6.81 3.70
CA LYS A 36 -10.28 -8.16 4.23
C LYS A 36 -9.75 -9.13 3.18
N ALA A 37 -8.90 -10.04 3.59
CA ALA A 37 -8.32 -11.05 2.73
C ALA A 37 -8.25 -12.40 3.43
N ARG A 38 -8.16 -13.48 2.65
CA ARG A 38 -7.93 -14.84 3.13
C ARG A 38 -6.69 -15.41 2.46
N SER A 39 -5.98 -16.28 3.17
CA SER A 39 -4.87 -17.02 2.56
C SER A 39 -5.35 -17.87 1.39
N ARG A 40 -4.57 -17.93 0.30
CA ARG A 40 -4.79 -18.92 -0.76
C ARG A 40 -4.25 -20.30 -0.37
N ASN A 41 -3.44 -20.39 0.69
CA ASN A 41 -3.05 -21.66 1.26
C ASN A 41 -4.25 -22.29 1.97
N LYS A 42 -4.68 -23.47 1.51
CA LYS A 42 -5.84 -24.19 2.07
C LYS A 42 -5.63 -24.62 3.52
N ASP A 43 -4.38 -24.77 3.94
CA ASP A 43 -4.03 -25.16 5.31
C ASP A 43 -4.02 -23.97 6.29
N ASP A 44 -4.19 -22.74 5.80
CA ASP A 44 -4.26 -21.53 6.62
C ASP A 44 -5.66 -20.89 6.54
N PRO A 45 -6.57 -21.22 7.48
CA PRO A 45 -7.94 -20.71 7.47
C PRO A 45 -8.05 -19.26 7.97
N ARG A 46 -6.94 -18.61 8.33
CA ARG A 46 -6.98 -17.26 8.93
C ARG A 46 -7.41 -16.21 7.92
N GLU A 47 -8.05 -15.18 8.46
CA GLU A 47 -8.38 -13.96 7.75
C GLU A 47 -7.38 -12.85 8.11
N PHE A 48 -7.11 -11.97 7.15
CA PHE A 48 -6.09 -10.94 7.23
C PHE A 48 -6.65 -9.59 6.82
N ALA A 49 -6.10 -8.52 7.39
CA ALA A 49 -6.30 -7.17 6.88
C ALA A 49 -5.07 -6.77 6.05
N ILE A 50 -5.28 -6.36 4.80
CA ILE A 50 -4.22 -5.89 3.90
C ILE A 50 -4.40 -4.40 3.66
N LYS A 51 -3.38 -3.61 3.99
CA LYS A 51 -3.36 -2.16 3.74
C LYS A 51 -2.61 -1.86 2.44
N LYS A 52 -3.33 -1.35 1.44
CA LYS A 52 -2.73 -0.72 0.26
C LYS A 52 -2.47 0.74 0.58
N PHE A 53 -1.20 1.09 0.79
CA PHE A 53 -0.79 2.47 0.93
C PHE A 53 -1.09 3.26 -0.35
N LYS A 54 -1.52 4.51 -0.20
CA LYS A 54 -1.57 5.42 -1.35
C LYS A 54 -0.12 5.61 -1.82
N PRO A 55 0.17 5.55 -3.13
CA PRO A 55 1.39 6.16 -3.60
C PRO A 55 1.21 7.66 -3.37
N ASP A 56 1.88 8.22 -2.37
CA ASP A 56 1.94 9.67 -2.19
C ASP A 56 2.65 10.27 -3.40
N ARG A 57 1.92 10.49 -4.51
CA ARG A 57 2.35 11.25 -5.70
C ARG A 57 1.25 11.40 -6.76
N GLU A 58 0.02 11.62 -6.34
CA GLU A 58 -1.00 12.19 -7.24
C GLU A 58 -1.55 13.45 -6.56
N GLY A 59 -0.93 14.60 -6.86
CA GLY A 59 -1.55 15.89 -6.61
C GLY A 59 -0.72 17.03 -6.00
N ASP A 60 0.54 16.85 -5.57
CA ASP A 60 1.29 17.95 -4.94
C ASP A 60 2.58 18.29 -5.69
N ASN A 61 2.55 19.43 -6.39
CA ASN A 61 3.75 20.14 -6.78
C ASN A 61 4.57 20.35 -5.51
N HIS A 62 5.75 19.74 -5.43
CA HIS A 62 6.72 19.97 -4.35
C HIS A 62 6.98 21.47 -4.19
N HIS A 63 6.23 22.14 -3.33
CA HIS A 63 6.68 23.37 -2.72
C HIS A 63 7.60 22.94 -1.58
N TYR A 64 8.88 22.81 -1.92
CA TYR A 64 9.99 22.69 -0.99
C TYR A 64 10.11 24.00 -0.20
N VAL A 65 9.18 24.22 0.73
CA VAL A 65 9.28 25.21 1.79
C VAL A 65 8.88 24.45 3.05
N GLY A 66 9.84 24.30 3.96
CA GLY A 66 9.89 23.29 5.04
C GLY A 66 8.86 23.42 6.16
N ILE A 67 7.60 23.74 5.84
CA ILE A 67 6.49 23.79 6.80
C ILE A 67 5.35 22.97 6.20
N SER A 68 5.03 21.84 6.84
CA SER A 68 3.87 21.02 6.50
C SER A 68 2.59 21.86 6.60
N GLN A 69 1.60 21.62 5.72
CA GLN A 69 0.29 22.27 5.82
C GLN A 69 -0.42 22.00 7.17
N SER A 70 -0.02 20.94 7.88
CA SER A 70 -0.48 20.63 9.24
C SER A 70 0.26 21.38 10.36
N ALA A 71 1.32 22.12 10.03
CA ALA A 71 2.22 22.72 11.01
C ALA A 71 1.64 23.98 11.67
N CYS A 72 0.67 24.63 11.05
CA CYS A 72 -0.04 25.78 11.62
C CYS A 72 -1.53 25.46 11.74
N ARG A 73 -2.10 25.63 12.93
CA ARG A 73 -3.53 25.52 13.22
C ARG A 73 -3.93 26.76 14.01
N GLU A 74 -5.05 27.38 13.63
CA GLU A 74 -5.65 28.44 14.45
C GLU A 74 -6.21 27.82 15.75
N ILE A 75 -6.03 28.54 16.86
CA ILE A 75 -6.64 28.22 18.15
C ILE A 75 -7.82 29.18 18.29
N ALA A 76 -9.03 28.64 18.45
CA ALA A 76 -10.23 29.39 18.80
C ALA A 76 -10.39 29.44 20.33
#